data_AF-A0A2G7LYV5-F1
#
_entry.id   AF-A0A2G7LYV5-F1
#
_cell.length_a   1.000
_cell.length_b   1.000
_cell.length_c   1.000
_cell.angle_alpha   90.00
_cell.angle_beta   90.00
_cell.angle_gamma   90.00
#
_symmetry.space_group_name_H-M   'P 1'
#
loop_
_entity.id
_entity.type
_entity.pdbx_description
1 polymer ?
#
loop_
_entity_poly.entity_id
_entity_poly.type
_entity_poly.pdbx_seq_one_letter_code
_entity_poly.pdbx_strand_id
1 'polypeptide(L)'
;MILKKRLLIIGCCIALVILLVLTYSLYKEKRMYEQYLTMNVRQDMVDMKSAIINNDILFNRILKNEIITNEMVEDGEQASQLYYNFTDMTQIIDKYNLMNLSFSEEANWLVKPAALYTNDLGQDDILPPTLHRMRMTFERLDITSYPVKAELKARIEEYQQLNHRWLNIVGDFESKEINENDWPQILNDLEQVTRAYFSEKKVNFVDEYVWRDALNPRYE
;
A
#
# COMPACT_ATOMS: atom_id res chain seq x y z
N MET A 1 -59.70 -27.83 -18.91
CA MET A 1 -59.12 -26.47 -18.77
C MET A 1 -58.55 -26.19 -17.37
N ILE A 2 -59.21 -26.63 -16.30
CA ILE A 2 -58.79 -26.40 -14.89
C ILE A 2 -57.44 -27.05 -14.54
N LEU A 3 -57.17 -28.28 -14.99
CA LEU A 3 -55.92 -28.99 -14.70
C LEU A 3 -54.68 -28.29 -15.29
N LYS A 4 -54.77 -27.80 -16.54
CA LYS A 4 -53.69 -27.03 -17.20
C LYS A 4 -53.40 -25.71 -16.46
N LYS A 5 -54.44 -25.00 -15.98
CA LYS A 5 -54.28 -23.78 -15.17
C LYS A 5 -53.59 -24.07 -13.83
N ARG A 6 -53.94 -25.18 -13.17
CA ARG A 6 -53.29 -25.59 -11.90
C ARG A 6 -51.82 -25.96 -12.08
N LEU A 7 -51.47 -26.70 -13.13
CA LEU A 7 -50.08 -27.03 -13.44
C LEU A 7 -49.23 -25.78 -13.73
N LEU A 8 -49.80 -24.79 -14.42
CA LEU A 8 -49.12 -23.52 -14.71
C LEU A 8 -48.88 -22.69 -13.45
N ILE A 9 -49.85 -22.63 -12.53
CA ILE A 9 -49.70 -21.96 -11.23
C ILE A 9 -48.60 -22.65 -10.39
N ILE A 10 -48.61 -23.99 -10.32
CA ILE A 10 -47.59 -24.75 -9.58
C ILE A 10 -46.20 -24.51 -10.19
N GLY A 11 -46.08 -24.54 -11.52
CA GLY A 11 -44.83 -24.24 -12.22
C GLY A 11 -44.30 -22.83 -11.93
N CYS A 12 -45.17 -21.81 -11.94
CA CYS A 12 -44.81 -20.45 -11.57
C CYS A 12 -44.36 -20.34 -10.11
N CYS A 13 -45.05 -21.01 -9.17
CA CYS A 13 -44.65 -21.02 -7.76
C CYS A 13 -43.28 -21.67 -7.57
N ILE A 14 -43.00 -22.79 -8.25
CA ILE A 14 -41.69 -23.47 -8.19
C ILE A 14 -40.60 -22.57 -8.79
N ALA A 15 -40.85 -21.95 -9.95
CA ALA A 15 -39.90 -21.03 -10.57
C ALA A 15 -39.57 -19.82 -9.66
N LEU A 16 -40.58 -19.28 -8.97
CA LEU A 16 -40.41 -18.17 -8.03
C LEU A 16 -39.60 -18.59 -6.80
N VAL A 17 -39.84 -19.78 -6.26
CA VAL A 17 -39.03 -20.35 -5.16
C VAL A 17 -37.58 -20.56 -5.60
N ILE A 18 -37.34 -21.11 -6.79
CA ILE A 18 -35.99 -21.29 -7.33
C ILE A 18 -35.29 -19.93 -7.49
N LEU A 19 -36.00 -18.92 -8.00
CA LEU A 19 -35.46 -17.57 -8.17
C LEU A 19 -35.12 -16.90 -6.82
N LEU A 20 -35.95 -17.09 -5.79
CA LEU A 20 -35.66 -16.64 -4.43
C LEU A 20 -34.45 -17.33 -3.82
N VAL A 21 -34.30 -18.64 -4.02
CA VAL A 21 -33.13 -19.40 -3.54
C VAL A 21 -31.86 -18.92 -4.23
N LEU A 22 -31.89 -18.74 -5.56
CA LEU A 22 -30.74 -18.26 -6.33
C LEU A 22 -30.36 -16.83 -5.95
N THR A 23 -31.33 -15.92 -5.85
CA THR A 23 -31.07 -14.52 -5.43
C THR A 23 -30.52 -14.45 -4.01
N TYR A 24 -31.05 -15.25 -3.08
CA TYR A 24 -30.51 -15.34 -1.73
C TYR A 24 -29.08 -15.92 -1.70
N SER A 25 -28.80 -16.95 -2.50
CA SER A 25 -27.47 -17.53 -2.62
C SER A 25 -26.46 -16.52 -3.17
N LEU A 26 -26.80 -15.82 -4.26
CA LEU A 26 -25.97 -14.78 -4.87
C LEU A 26 -25.75 -13.61 -3.91
N TYR A 27 -26.78 -13.20 -3.17
CA TYR A 27 -26.65 -12.16 -2.15
C TYR A 27 -25.70 -12.57 -1.02
N LYS A 28 -25.82 -13.80 -0.52
CA LYS A 28 -24.94 -14.32 0.53
C LYS A 28 -23.49 -14.40 0.05
N GLU A 29 -23.28 -14.88 -1.15
CA GLU A 29 -21.96 -14.97 -1.79
C GLU A 29 -21.32 -13.59 -1.95
N LYS A 30 -22.06 -12.62 -2.53
CA LYS A 30 -21.62 -11.22 -2.63
C LYS A 30 -21.22 -10.65 -1.27
N ARG A 31 -22.05 -10.86 -0.23
CA ARG A 31 -21.76 -10.36 1.12
C ARG A 31 -20.48 -10.97 1.72
N MET A 32 -20.22 -12.25 1.47
CA MET A 32 -18.98 -12.89 1.92
C MET A 32 -17.76 -12.31 1.20
N TYR A 33 -17.86 -12.04 -0.10
CA TYR A 33 -16.80 -11.38 -0.87
C TYR A 33 -16.53 -9.96 -0.38
N GLU A 34 -17.57 -9.17 -0.15
CA GLU A 34 -17.44 -7.82 0.43
C GLU A 34 -16.73 -7.87 1.79
N GLN A 35 -17.14 -8.78 2.68
CA GLN A 35 -16.50 -8.94 3.99
C GLN A 35 -15.04 -9.37 3.90
N TYR A 36 -14.70 -10.27 2.97
CA TYR A 36 -13.32 -10.72 2.76
C TYR A 36 -12.45 -9.59 2.20
N LEU A 37 -12.93 -8.85 1.22
CA LEU A 37 -12.25 -7.67 0.66
C LEU A 37 -12.02 -6.62 1.75
N THR A 38 -13.04 -6.31 2.53
CA THR A 38 -12.96 -5.36 3.65
C THR A 38 -11.95 -5.81 4.70
N MET A 39 -11.90 -7.09 5.07
CA MET A 39 -10.93 -7.62 6.03
C MET A 39 -9.49 -7.54 5.52
N ASN A 40 -9.27 -7.84 4.24
CA ASN A 40 -7.96 -7.71 3.61
C ASN A 40 -7.50 -6.25 3.55
N VAL A 41 -8.40 -5.34 3.18
CA VAL A 41 -8.15 -3.88 3.22
C VAL A 41 -7.72 -3.44 4.60
N ARG A 42 -8.46 -3.84 5.62
CA ARG A 42 -8.15 -3.50 7.00
C ARG A 42 -6.76 -3.97 7.39
N GLN A 43 -6.43 -5.22 7.10
CA GLN A 43 -5.14 -5.82 7.45
C GLN A 43 -3.99 -5.09 6.73
N ASP A 44 -4.12 -4.88 5.42
CA ASP A 44 -3.09 -4.18 4.64
C ASP A 44 -2.87 -2.75 5.15
N MET A 45 -3.93 -2.03 5.55
CA MET A 45 -3.78 -0.69 6.10
C MET A 45 -3.11 -0.69 7.49
N VAL A 46 -3.37 -1.70 8.31
CA VAL A 46 -2.67 -1.89 9.58
C VAL A 46 -1.19 -2.18 9.33
N ASP A 47 -0.87 -3.03 8.35
CA ASP A 47 0.50 -3.40 8.00
C ASP A 47 1.28 -2.21 7.42
N MET A 48 0.67 -1.43 6.51
CA MET A 48 1.21 -0.17 5.99
C MET A 48 1.53 0.82 7.12
N LYS A 49 0.58 1.00 8.05
CA LYS A 49 0.76 1.90 9.20
C LYS A 49 1.89 1.41 10.11
N SER A 50 1.91 0.12 10.42
CA SER A 50 2.96 -0.50 11.23
C SER A 50 4.34 -0.30 10.60
N ALA A 51 4.46 -0.51 9.28
CA ALA A 51 5.69 -0.29 8.53
C ALA A 51 6.17 1.17 8.63
N ILE A 52 5.28 2.15 8.41
CA ILE A 52 5.61 3.58 8.50
C ILE A 52 6.07 3.97 9.91
N ILE A 53 5.39 3.49 10.96
CA ILE A 53 5.78 3.80 12.34
C ILE A 53 7.10 3.11 12.70
N ASN A 54 7.29 1.84 12.30
CA ASN A 54 8.53 1.13 12.56
C ASN A 54 9.72 1.79 11.86
N ASN A 55 9.54 2.22 10.60
CA ASN A 55 10.56 2.97 9.85
C ASN A 55 11.04 4.20 10.63
N ASP A 56 10.14 4.92 11.28
CA ASP A 56 10.49 6.11 12.07
C ASP A 56 11.44 5.78 13.23
N ILE A 57 11.11 4.71 13.98
CA ILE A 57 11.93 4.22 15.08
C ILE A 57 13.31 3.79 14.57
N LEU A 58 13.35 3.09 13.43
CA LEU A 58 14.58 2.59 12.83
C LEU A 58 15.47 3.74 12.32
N PHE A 59 14.90 4.73 11.63
CA PHE A 59 15.63 5.91 11.18
C PHE A 59 16.22 6.70 12.36
N ASN A 60 15.43 6.92 13.41
CA ASN A 60 15.90 7.58 14.63
C ASN A 60 17.09 6.84 15.26
N ARG A 61 17.03 5.50 15.31
CA ARG A 61 18.13 4.67 15.84
C ARG A 61 19.39 4.76 14.96
N ILE A 62 19.25 4.66 13.65
CA ILE A 62 20.38 4.73 12.70
C ILE A 62 21.04 6.11 12.76
N LEU A 63 20.26 7.19 12.72
CA LEU A 63 20.80 8.55 12.74
C LEU A 63 21.46 8.91 14.08
N LYS A 64 20.95 8.37 15.20
CA LYS A 64 21.52 8.56 16.53
C LYS A 64 22.86 7.82 16.70
N ASN A 65 22.93 6.59 16.19
CA ASN A 65 24.11 5.73 16.37
C ASN A 65 25.14 5.89 15.23
N GLU A 66 24.74 6.54 14.13
CA GLU A 66 25.53 6.67 12.89
C GLU A 66 26.01 5.33 12.34
N ILE A 67 25.26 4.26 12.62
CA ILE A 67 25.53 2.90 12.20
C ILE A 67 24.21 2.25 11.79
N ILE A 68 24.24 1.53 10.67
CA ILE A 68 23.16 0.63 10.27
C ILE A 68 23.53 -0.76 10.76
N THR A 69 22.74 -1.34 11.67
CA THR A 69 22.92 -2.72 12.12
C THR A 69 22.12 -3.69 11.25
N ASN A 70 22.69 -4.86 11.00
CA ASN A 70 22.15 -5.90 10.12
C ASN A 70 22.31 -7.32 10.72
N GLU A 71 22.48 -7.44 12.04
CA GLU A 71 22.57 -8.71 12.78
C GLU A 71 21.37 -8.88 13.72
N MET A 72 20.96 -10.14 13.98
CA MET A 72 20.04 -10.52 15.06
C MET A 72 20.64 -10.27 16.44
N VAL A 73 20.73 -9.01 16.83
CA VAL A 73 20.74 -8.60 18.24
C VAL A 73 19.30 -8.19 18.58
N GLU A 74 18.91 -8.16 19.86
CA GLU A 74 17.54 -7.90 20.37
C GLU A 74 16.89 -6.57 19.88
N ASP A 75 17.57 -5.81 18.99
CA ASP A 75 17.14 -4.59 18.30
C ASP A 75 17.92 -4.34 16.97
N GLY A 76 18.62 -5.34 16.43
CA GLY A 76 19.76 -5.17 15.51
C GLY A 76 19.48 -5.33 14.01
N GLU A 77 18.34 -5.89 13.59
CA GLU A 77 18.03 -6.08 12.17
C GLU A 77 17.47 -4.81 11.50
N GLN A 78 18.12 -3.66 11.68
CA GLN A 78 17.56 -2.38 11.23
C GLN A 78 17.42 -2.33 9.70
N ALA A 79 18.46 -2.76 8.97
CA ALA A 79 18.44 -2.76 7.50
C ALA A 79 17.42 -3.76 6.93
N SER A 80 17.42 -4.99 7.46
CA SER A 80 16.47 -6.04 7.09
C SER A 80 15.02 -5.58 7.33
N GLN A 81 14.74 -5.00 8.49
CA GLN A 81 13.41 -4.47 8.80
C GLN A 81 13.00 -3.32 7.88
N LEU A 82 13.87 -2.34 7.62
CA LEU A 82 13.59 -1.28 6.66
C LEU A 82 13.32 -1.85 5.26
N TYR A 83 14.14 -2.79 4.81
CA TYR A 83 13.96 -3.47 3.53
C TYR A 83 12.59 -4.17 3.42
N TYR A 84 12.19 -4.92 4.45
CA TYR A 84 10.89 -5.61 4.46
C TYR A 84 9.72 -4.64 4.59
N ASN A 85 9.81 -3.63 5.47
CA ASN A 85 8.80 -2.59 5.59
C ASN A 85 8.54 -1.91 4.23
N PHE A 86 9.59 -1.50 3.49
CA PHE A 86 9.41 -0.90 2.16
C PHE A 86 8.89 -1.90 1.13
N THR A 87 9.24 -3.18 1.25
CA THR A 87 8.70 -4.25 0.40
C THR A 87 7.20 -4.42 0.62
N ASP A 88 6.76 -4.47 1.88
CA ASP A 88 5.35 -4.62 2.23
C ASP A 88 4.54 -3.41 1.77
N MET A 89 5.05 -2.20 2.01
CA MET A 89 4.43 -0.97 1.50
C MET A 89 4.26 -1.00 -0.03
N THR A 90 5.29 -1.43 -0.76
CA THR A 90 5.24 -1.55 -2.22
C THR A 90 4.17 -2.55 -2.65
N GLN A 91 4.14 -3.74 -2.03
CA GLN A 91 3.18 -4.79 -2.37
C GLN A 91 1.73 -4.36 -2.12
N ILE A 92 1.49 -3.64 -1.02
CA ILE A 92 0.18 -3.10 -0.69
C ILE A 92 -0.26 -2.08 -1.75
N ILE A 93 0.61 -1.13 -2.11
CA ILE A 93 0.32 -0.13 -3.15
C ILE A 93 0.04 -0.80 -4.49
N ASP A 94 0.90 -1.74 -4.92
CA ASP A 94 0.73 -2.46 -6.18
C ASP A 94 -0.58 -3.26 -6.21
N LYS A 95 -0.92 -3.96 -5.12
CA LYS A 95 -2.17 -4.71 -4.96
C LYS A 95 -3.38 -3.81 -5.19
N TYR A 96 -3.39 -2.63 -4.58
CA TYR A 96 -4.51 -1.69 -4.68
C TYR A 96 -4.57 -0.95 -6.02
N ASN A 97 -3.42 -0.64 -6.61
CA ASN A 97 -3.36 -0.10 -7.97
C ASN A 97 -3.91 -1.11 -8.99
N LEU A 98 -3.50 -2.37 -8.90
CA LEU A 98 -4.03 -3.46 -9.76
C LEU A 98 -5.53 -3.67 -9.57
N MET A 99 -6.01 -3.65 -8.33
CA MET A 99 -7.44 -3.78 -8.02
C MET A 99 -8.23 -2.62 -8.65
N ASN A 100 -7.71 -1.40 -8.55
CA ASN A 100 -8.37 -0.22 -9.12
C ASN A 100 -8.38 -0.23 -10.66
N LEU A 101 -7.28 -0.65 -11.29
CA LEU A 101 -7.21 -0.86 -12.74
C LEU A 101 -8.24 -1.89 -13.20
N SER A 102 -8.33 -3.02 -12.49
CA SER A 102 -9.30 -4.10 -12.79
C SER A 102 -10.74 -3.59 -12.71
N PHE A 103 -11.08 -2.82 -11.67
CA PHE A 103 -12.41 -2.20 -11.55
C PHE A 103 -12.70 -1.17 -12.64
N SER A 104 -11.71 -0.41 -13.08
CA SER A 104 -11.84 0.56 -14.18
C SER A 104 -12.10 -0.15 -15.53
N GLU A 105 -11.38 -1.25 -15.80
CA GLU A 105 -11.56 -2.06 -17.00
C GLU A 105 -12.95 -2.73 -17.03
N GLU A 106 -13.41 -3.26 -15.89
CA GLU A 106 -14.73 -3.91 -15.76
C GLU A 106 -15.91 -2.91 -15.76
N ALA A 107 -15.71 -1.65 -15.36
CA ALA A 107 -16.75 -0.62 -15.33
C ALA A 107 -17.20 -0.15 -16.74
N ASN A 108 -16.43 -0.46 -17.79
CA ASN A 108 -16.59 0.06 -19.14
C ASN A 108 -17.89 -0.29 -19.90
N TRP A 109 -18.83 -1.07 -19.34
CA TRP A 109 -20.09 -1.39 -20.03
C TRP A 109 -21.32 -0.60 -19.57
N LEU A 110 -21.39 -0.09 -18.33
CA LEU A 110 -22.61 0.58 -17.81
C LEU A 110 -22.40 1.66 -16.72
N VAL A 111 -21.19 1.89 -16.18
CA VAL A 111 -20.99 2.85 -15.08
C VAL A 111 -19.70 3.66 -15.32
N LYS A 112 -19.73 4.95 -14.98
CA LYS A 112 -18.56 5.83 -15.08
C LYS A 112 -17.43 5.24 -14.21
N PRO A 113 -16.22 4.98 -14.74
CA PRO A 113 -15.14 4.36 -13.97
C PRO A 113 -14.81 5.22 -12.74
N ALA A 114 -14.45 4.57 -11.64
CA ALA A 114 -13.94 5.25 -10.46
C ALA A 114 -12.68 6.05 -10.85
N ALA A 115 -12.50 7.23 -10.26
CA ALA A 115 -11.28 7.99 -10.48
C ALA A 115 -10.08 7.14 -10.06
N LEU A 116 -9.05 7.09 -10.90
CA LEU A 116 -7.85 6.33 -10.60
C LEU A 116 -7.15 6.93 -9.36
N TYR A 117 -6.78 6.12 -8.36
CA TYR A 117 -6.06 6.58 -7.16
C TYR A 117 -4.62 6.99 -7.47
N THR A 118 -4.06 6.40 -8.53
CA THR A 118 -2.79 6.79 -9.14
C THR A 118 -3.01 6.74 -10.65
N ASN A 119 -2.60 7.78 -11.38
CA ASN A 119 -2.93 7.89 -12.80
C ASN A 119 -2.18 6.84 -13.61
N ASP A 120 -2.94 6.09 -14.42
CA ASP A 120 -2.54 5.43 -15.66
C ASP A 120 -1.08 4.93 -15.71
N LEU A 121 -0.86 3.67 -15.33
CA LEU A 121 0.26 2.83 -15.81
C LEU A 121 1.56 3.58 -16.20
N GLY A 122 2.19 4.24 -15.24
CA GLY A 122 3.61 4.63 -15.30
C GLY A 122 3.94 5.88 -16.13
N GLN A 123 4.21 6.98 -15.42
CA GLN A 123 5.36 7.89 -15.64
C GLN A 123 5.34 9.09 -14.66
N ASP A 124 4.20 9.41 -14.03
CA ASP A 124 4.07 10.59 -13.17
C ASP A 124 4.05 10.29 -11.66
N ASP A 125 3.76 9.07 -11.22
CA ASP A 125 3.68 8.71 -9.79
C ASP A 125 5.06 8.66 -9.13
N ILE A 126 5.15 9.20 -7.92
CA ILE A 126 6.42 9.46 -7.25
C ILE A 126 6.66 8.51 -6.08
N LEU A 127 5.60 8.01 -5.44
CA LEU A 127 5.71 7.10 -4.31
C LEU A 127 6.33 5.74 -4.66
N PRO A 128 5.90 5.00 -5.71
CA PRO A 128 6.52 3.71 -6.05
C PRO A 128 8.04 3.78 -6.31
N PRO A 129 8.57 4.69 -7.15
CA PRO A 129 10.01 4.81 -7.34
C PRO A 129 10.74 5.28 -6.06
N THR A 130 10.09 6.08 -5.21
CA THR A 130 10.66 6.48 -3.92
C THR A 130 10.83 5.28 -2.98
N LEU A 131 9.80 4.44 -2.84
CA LEU A 131 9.86 3.22 -2.03
C LEU A 131 10.89 2.23 -2.58
N HIS A 132 10.97 2.09 -3.91
CA HIS A 132 11.99 1.28 -4.54
C HIS A 132 13.40 1.75 -4.14
N ARG A 133 13.68 3.05 -4.24
CA ARG A 133 14.98 3.62 -3.85
C ARG A 133 15.31 3.39 -2.37
N MET A 134 14.34 3.66 -1.49
CA MET A 134 14.48 3.41 -0.06
C MET A 134 14.83 1.95 0.21
N ARG A 135 14.09 1.02 -0.41
CA ARG A 135 14.37 -0.42 -0.35
C ARG A 135 15.78 -0.78 -0.82
N MET A 136 16.19 -0.27 -1.98
CA MET A 136 17.52 -0.54 -2.55
C MET A 136 18.67 -0.05 -1.66
N THR A 137 18.44 0.98 -0.83
CA THR A 137 19.42 1.51 0.12
C THR A 137 19.77 0.49 1.21
N PHE A 138 18.80 -0.35 1.60
CA PHE A 138 18.96 -1.34 2.67
C PHE A 138 19.01 -2.79 2.15
N GLU A 139 18.99 -2.98 0.83
CA GLU A 139 19.02 -4.31 0.22
C GLU A 139 20.37 -5.00 0.43
N ARG A 140 20.34 -6.28 0.84
CA ARG A 140 21.49 -7.21 0.84
C ARG A 140 22.72 -6.68 1.56
N LEU A 141 22.51 -5.97 2.66
CA LEU A 141 23.59 -5.72 3.61
C LEU A 141 24.08 -7.09 4.10
N ASP A 142 25.37 -7.38 3.94
CA ASP A 142 25.99 -8.69 4.16
C ASP A 142 26.99 -8.72 5.32
N ILE A 143 27.29 -7.55 5.89
CA ILE A 143 28.11 -7.37 7.10
C ILE A 143 27.20 -7.03 8.28
N THR A 144 27.65 -7.34 9.50
CA THR A 144 26.95 -7.04 10.77
C THR A 144 26.53 -5.58 10.92
N SER A 145 27.37 -4.65 10.48
CA SER A 145 27.09 -3.23 10.60
C SER A 145 27.80 -2.40 9.53
N TYR A 146 27.19 -1.28 9.16
CA TYR A 146 27.72 -0.31 8.21
C TYR A 146 27.80 1.08 8.83
N PRO A 147 28.94 1.78 8.75
CA PRO A 147 29.03 3.16 9.19
C PRO A 147 28.22 4.07 8.26
N VAL A 148 27.50 5.03 8.85
CA VAL A 148 26.72 6.02 8.09
C VAL A 148 27.61 7.20 7.73
N LYS A 149 28.15 7.20 6.51
CA LYS A 149 28.92 8.35 5.98
C LYS A 149 28.01 9.55 5.73
N ALA A 150 28.60 10.73 5.51
CA ALA A 150 27.86 11.99 5.39
C ALA A 150 26.76 11.98 4.31
N GLU A 151 27.03 11.39 3.13
CA GLU A 151 26.05 11.32 2.03
C GLU A 151 24.87 10.39 2.37
N LEU A 152 25.16 9.22 2.92
CA LEU A 152 24.15 8.28 3.40
C LEU A 152 23.35 8.87 4.57
N LYS A 153 23.99 9.61 5.48
CA LYS A 153 23.32 10.30 6.59
C LYS A 153 22.28 11.28 6.06
N ALA A 154 22.68 12.16 5.14
CA ALA A 154 21.76 13.12 4.51
C ALA A 154 20.60 12.41 3.81
N ARG A 155 20.87 11.27 3.15
CA ARG A 155 19.83 10.46 2.51
C ARG A 155 18.84 9.87 3.51
N ILE A 156 19.32 9.32 4.62
CA ILE A 156 18.47 8.76 5.66
C ILE A 156 17.65 9.86 6.35
N GLU A 157 18.21 11.06 6.53
CA GLU A 157 17.46 12.23 7.01
C GLU A 157 16.35 12.65 6.04
N GLU A 158 16.56 12.57 4.73
CA GLU A 158 15.49 12.78 3.73
C GLU A 158 14.38 11.73 3.87
N TYR A 159 14.77 10.45 3.99
CA TYR A 159 13.81 9.37 4.16
C TYR A 159 13.00 9.53 5.45
N GLN A 160 13.64 9.92 6.55
CA GLN A 160 12.98 10.21 7.81
C GLN A 160 12.01 11.40 7.68
N GLN A 161 12.43 12.50 7.05
CA GLN A 161 11.55 13.65 6.83
C GLN A 161 10.30 13.28 6.04
N LEU A 162 10.44 12.43 5.02
CA LEU A 162 9.31 11.95 4.24
C LEU A 162 8.42 11.01 5.06
N ASN A 163 9.01 10.07 5.80
CA ASN A 163 8.29 9.15 6.69
C ASN A 163 7.49 9.88 7.78
N HIS A 164 8.03 10.97 8.36
CA HIS A 164 7.29 11.84 9.27
C HIS A 164 6.03 12.45 8.65
N ARG A 165 6.04 12.75 7.35
CA ARG A 165 4.83 13.25 6.68
C ARG A 165 3.82 12.15 6.47
N TRP A 166 4.27 10.93 6.16
CA TRP A 166 3.41 9.76 6.07
C TRP A 166 2.76 9.42 7.43
N LEU A 167 3.49 9.59 8.54
CA LEU A 167 2.92 9.45 9.89
C LEU A 167 1.71 10.35 10.13
N ASN A 168 1.72 11.58 9.63
CA ASN A 168 0.59 12.50 9.77
C ASN A 168 -0.67 12.03 9.01
N ILE A 169 -0.52 11.13 8.03
CA ILE A 169 -1.64 10.54 7.28
C ILE A 169 -2.18 9.32 8.04
N VAL A 170 -1.31 8.40 8.45
CA VAL A 170 -1.72 7.12 9.06
C VAL A 170 -2.07 7.24 10.56
N GLY A 171 -1.64 8.33 11.21
CA GLY A 171 -1.85 8.60 12.62
C GLY A 171 -1.13 7.64 13.57
N ASP A 172 -1.35 7.82 14.88
CA ASP A 172 -0.65 7.07 15.94
C ASP A 172 -1.10 5.61 16.05
N PHE A 173 -0.26 4.72 16.59
CA PHE A 173 -0.57 3.29 16.83
C PHE A 173 -1.92 3.05 17.55
N GLU A 174 -2.34 3.98 18.41
CA GLU A 174 -3.56 3.86 19.21
C GLU A 174 -4.85 4.26 18.48
N SER A 175 -4.75 4.97 17.33
CA SER A 175 -5.94 5.25 16.51
C SER A 175 -6.37 3.97 15.78
N LYS A 176 -7.22 3.19 16.48
CA LYS A 176 -7.80 1.92 16.00
C LYS A 176 -8.83 2.10 14.88
N GLU A 177 -9.25 3.33 14.61
CA GLU A 177 -10.21 3.64 13.57
C GLU A 177 -9.49 3.93 12.25
N ILE A 178 -8.99 2.88 11.60
CA ILE A 178 -8.91 2.91 10.14
C ILE A 178 -10.32 2.59 9.68
N ASN A 179 -11.06 3.62 9.29
CA ASN A 179 -12.32 3.41 8.59
C ASN A 179 -11.96 2.73 7.26
N GLU A 180 -12.36 1.47 7.12
CA GLU A 180 -12.05 0.62 5.97
C GLU A 180 -12.56 1.21 4.65
N ASN A 181 -13.38 2.27 4.67
CA ASN A 181 -13.83 3.00 3.49
C ASN A 181 -12.85 4.08 3.01
N ASP A 182 -11.86 4.45 3.83
CA ASP A 182 -10.96 5.58 3.57
C ASP A 182 -9.57 5.14 3.08
N TRP A 183 -9.31 3.82 2.95
CA TRP A 183 -8.07 3.29 2.38
C TRP A 183 -7.63 3.93 1.06
N PRO A 184 -8.55 4.26 0.13
CA PRO A 184 -8.11 4.84 -1.12
C PRO A 184 -7.66 6.30 -0.96
N GLN A 185 -8.27 7.00 0.00
CA GLN A 185 -7.83 8.35 0.38
C GLN A 185 -6.44 8.31 1.01
N ILE A 186 -6.17 7.33 1.88
CA ILE A 186 -4.84 7.14 2.49
C ILE A 186 -3.76 6.96 1.41
N LEU A 187 -3.98 6.08 0.43
CA LEU A 187 -3.01 5.85 -0.64
C LEU A 187 -2.80 7.10 -1.50
N ASN A 188 -3.89 7.80 -1.85
CA ASN A 188 -3.79 9.07 -2.58
C ASN A 188 -3.04 10.13 -1.77
N ASP A 189 -3.31 10.25 -0.47
CA ASP A 189 -2.65 11.23 0.40
C ASP A 189 -1.15 10.95 0.53
N LEU A 190 -0.75 9.67 0.63
CA LEU A 190 0.66 9.27 0.65
C LEU A 190 1.38 9.70 -0.64
N GLU A 191 0.76 9.49 -1.81
CA GLU A 191 1.29 9.96 -3.09
C GLU A 191 1.39 11.48 -3.16
N GLN A 192 0.31 12.21 -2.80
CA GLN A 192 0.29 13.67 -2.83
C GLN A 192 1.31 14.30 -1.89
N VAL A 193 1.45 13.77 -0.67
CA VAL A 193 2.45 14.24 0.30
C VAL A 193 3.87 13.97 -0.18
N THR A 194 4.10 12.82 -0.82
CA THR A 194 5.40 12.50 -1.43
C THR A 194 5.73 13.48 -2.55
N ARG A 195 4.77 13.75 -3.44
CA ARG A 195 4.91 14.75 -4.50
C ARG A 195 5.17 16.15 -3.96
N ALA A 196 4.42 16.56 -2.94
CA ALA A 196 4.59 17.86 -2.29
C ALA A 196 5.99 17.99 -1.69
N TYR A 197 6.48 16.97 -0.99
CA TYR A 197 7.84 16.94 -0.44
C TYR A 197 8.90 17.20 -1.51
N PHE A 198 8.84 16.50 -2.65
CA PHE A 198 9.83 16.67 -3.71
C PHE A 198 9.70 17.99 -4.47
N SER A 199 8.47 18.49 -4.65
CA SER A 199 8.21 19.82 -5.21
C SER A 199 8.82 20.93 -4.33
N GLU A 200 8.63 20.86 -3.01
CA GLU A 200 9.21 21.80 -2.05
C GLU A 200 10.75 21.78 -2.06
N LYS A 201 11.34 20.59 -2.18
CA LYS A 201 12.79 20.41 -2.29
C LYS A 201 13.34 20.79 -3.68
N LYS A 202 12.48 21.18 -4.63
CA LYS A 202 12.82 21.48 -6.02
C LYS A 202 13.58 20.34 -6.72
N VAL A 203 13.23 19.12 -6.36
CA VAL A 203 13.81 17.91 -6.92
C VAL A 203 13.01 17.55 -8.16
N ASN A 204 13.64 17.59 -9.33
CA ASN A 204 13.00 17.14 -10.55
C ASN A 204 12.98 15.61 -10.58
N PHE A 205 11.79 15.01 -10.43
CA PHE A 205 11.62 13.56 -10.44
C PHE A 205 11.79 12.94 -11.83
N VAL A 206 11.75 13.77 -12.88
CA VAL A 206 11.93 13.37 -14.28
C VAL A 206 13.41 13.15 -14.64
N ASP A 207 14.34 13.55 -13.77
CA ASP A 207 15.78 13.34 -14.01
C ASP A 207 16.23 11.96 -13.50
N GLU A 208 16.32 10.99 -14.43
CA GLU A 208 16.66 9.59 -14.17
C GLU A 208 17.95 9.40 -13.35
N TYR A 209 18.90 10.34 -13.40
CA TYR A 209 20.22 10.18 -12.78
C TYR A 209 20.27 10.49 -11.28
N VAL A 210 19.37 11.32 -10.75
CA VAL A 210 19.41 11.72 -9.32
C VAL A 210 18.68 10.71 -8.41
N TRP A 211 17.79 9.91 -9.00
CA TRP A 211 16.93 8.94 -8.29
C TRP A 211 17.16 7.47 -8.66
N ARG A 212 17.92 7.15 -9.72
CA ARG A 212 18.34 5.76 -10.01
C ARG A 212 19.36 5.21 -9.02
N ASP A 213 20.27 6.04 -8.52
CA ASP A 213 21.36 5.56 -7.66
C ASP A 213 20.93 5.56 -6.18
N ALA A 214 20.67 4.36 -5.67
CA ALA A 214 20.53 4.12 -4.24
C ALA A 214 21.92 4.14 -3.59
N LEU A 215 22.08 4.90 -2.50
CA LEU A 215 23.31 4.93 -1.69
C LEU A 215 23.40 3.69 -0.81
N ASN A 216 23.52 2.52 -1.43
CA ASN A 216 23.65 1.27 -0.68
C ASN A 216 25.05 1.20 -0.06
N PRO A 217 25.18 1.12 1.27
CA PRO A 217 26.47 1.18 1.97
C PRO A 217 27.37 -0.02 1.66
N ARG A 218 26.85 -1.09 1.05
CA ARG A 218 27.64 -2.24 0.57
C ARG A 218 28.58 -1.89 -0.57
N TYR A 219 28.19 -0.94 -1.44
CA TYR A 219 28.92 -0.63 -2.67
C TYR A 219 29.79 0.63 -2.56
N GLU A 220 29.89 1.21 -1.37
CA GLU A 220 30.78 2.35 -1.06
C GLU A 220 32.13 1.92 -0.48
#